data_AF-A0A0D7KIJ7-F1
#
_entry.id   AF-A0A0D7KIJ7-F1
#
_cell.length_a   1.000
_cell.length_b   1.000
_cell.length_c   1.000
_cell.angle_alpha   90.00
_cell.angle_beta   90.00
_cell.angle_gamma   90.00
#
_symmetry.space_group_name_H-M   'P 1'
#
loop_
_entity.id
_entity.type
_entity.pdbx_description
1 polymer ?
#
loop_
_entity_poly.entity_id
_entity_poly.type
_entity_poly.pdbx_seq_one_letter_code
_entity_poly.pdbx_strand_id
1 'polypeptide(L)'
;YFGTGSIGYGGVSIPIIVVIAIAVAFIVWVVFNQTRLGKNMYAIGGNQQAARVSGINVGKNLVYIYAIAGALYGLAGVLEAARTGGATNNYGNMYELDAIAACVVGGVSTTGGIGTVPGVVTGVLIFTVINYGLTFIGVSPYWQLIIKGSIIVAAVAFDMRKYAAKK
;
A
#
# COMPACT_ATOMS: atom_id res chain seq x y z
N TYR A 1 9.55 23.62 -1.23
CA TYR A 1 10.50 23.02 -0.26
C TYR A 1 10.09 21.62 0.23
N PHE A 2 8.81 21.29 0.43
CA PHE A 2 8.41 19.92 0.84
C PHE A 2 8.47 18.83 -0.25
N GLY A 3 8.46 19.17 -1.54
CA GLY A 3 8.50 18.17 -2.63
C GLY A 3 9.82 18.05 -3.39
N THR A 4 10.67 19.08 -3.29
CA THR A 4 11.97 19.16 -3.99
C THR A 4 13.15 19.35 -3.04
N GLY A 5 12.89 19.43 -1.73
CA GLY A 5 13.95 19.47 -0.72
C GLY A 5 14.71 18.14 -0.70
N SER A 6 16.03 18.22 -0.84
CA SER A 6 16.91 17.09 -0.55
C SER A 6 17.65 17.38 0.75
N ILE A 7 17.70 16.39 1.64
CA ILE A 7 18.62 16.44 2.76
C ILE A 7 19.87 15.71 2.27
N GLY A 8 20.97 16.45 2.14
CA GLY A 8 22.25 15.90 1.71
C GLY A 8 23.40 16.53 2.48
N TYR A 9 24.24 15.67 3.06
CA TYR A 9 25.57 16.02 3.56
C TYR A 9 26.56 15.09 2.84
N GLY A 10 27.47 15.64 2.03
CA GLY A 10 28.55 14.85 1.40
C GLY A 10 28.19 14.07 0.12
N GLY A 11 27.40 14.63 -0.80
CA GLY A 11 27.25 14.08 -2.17
C GLY A 11 26.11 13.07 -2.37
N VAL A 12 25.37 12.70 -1.32
CA VAL A 12 24.15 11.89 -1.41
C VAL A 12 22.95 12.77 -1.04
N SER A 13 22.13 13.14 -2.03
CA SER A 13 20.88 13.87 -1.82
C SER A 13 19.73 12.89 -1.66
N ILE A 14 19.20 12.73 -0.43
CA ILE A 14 17.99 11.93 -0.20
C ILE A 14 16.78 12.84 -0.36
N PRO A 15 15.83 12.53 -1.27
CA PRO A 15 14.59 13.30 -1.38
C PRO A 15 13.80 13.23 -0.07
N ILE A 16 13.32 14.38 0.42
CA ILE A 16 12.53 14.46 1.66
C ILE A 16 11.30 13.52 1.64
N ILE A 17 10.75 13.25 0.45
CA ILE A 17 9.64 12.32 0.23
C ILE A 17 10.01 10.89 0.70
N VAL A 18 11.25 10.45 0.50
CA VAL A 18 11.71 9.13 0.95
C VAL A 18 11.78 9.08 2.47
N VAL A 19 12.26 10.14 3.11
CA VAL A 19 12.30 10.25 4.58
C VAL A 19 10.89 10.22 5.17
N ILE A 20 9.95 10.96 4.57
CA ILE A 20 8.55 10.95 4.98
C ILE A 20 7.93 9.57 4.78
N ALA A 21 8.20 8.91 3.65
CA ALA A 21 7.72 7.56 3.39
C ALA A 21 8.23 6.55 4.43
N ILE A 22 9.52 6.61 4.79
CA ILE A 22 10.10 5.76 5.83
C ILE A 22 9.47 6.05 7.20
N ALA A 23 9.31 7.33 7.56
CA ALA A 23 8.68 7.72 8.81
C ALA A 23 7.23 7.22 8.90
N VAL A 24 6.45 7.38 7.83
CA VAL A 24 5.07 6.88 7.75
C VAL A 24 5.03 5.35 7.81
N ALA A 25 5.90 4.66 7.08
CA ALA A 25 5.99 3.19 7.13
C ALA A 25 6.32 2.70 8.54
N PHE A 26 7.20 3.40 9.25
CA PHE A 26 7.53 3.10 10.64
C PHE A 26 6.34 3.33 11.59
N ILE A 27 5.62 4.45 11.43
CA ILE A 27 4.41 4.73 12.22
C ILE A 27 3.37 3.65 11.99
N VAL A 28 3.10 3.29 10.73
CA VAL A 28 2.14 2.23 10.37
C VAL A 28 2.58 0.88 10.95
N TRP A 29 3.87 0.56 10.90
CA TRP A 29 4.42 -0.65 11.50
C TRP A 29 4.21 -0.68 13.02
N VAL A 30 4.47 0.43 13.73
CA VAL A 30 4.21 0.53 15.17
C VAL A 30 2.72 0.38 15.47
N VAL A 31 1.85 1.04 14.70
CA VAL A 31 0.40 0.92 14.87
C VAL A 31 -0.06 -0.53 14.68
N PHE A 32 0.40 -1.20 13.63
CA PHE A 32 0.00 -2.59 13.34
C PHE A 32 0.58 -3.60 14.34
N ASN A 33 1.84 -3.44 14.76
CA ASN A 33 2.54 -4.43 15.56
C ASN A 33 2.37 -4.22 17.07
N GLN A 34 2.32 -2.97 17.54
CA GLN A 34 2.29 -2.66 18.98
C GLN A 34 0.91 -2.27 19.51
N THR A 35 -0.05 -1.85 18.68
CA THR A 35 -1.34 -1.37 19.20
C THR A 35 -2.44 -2.44 19.22
N ARG A 36 -3.41 -2.24 20.12
CA ARG A 36 -4.64 -3.05 20.17
C ARG A 36 -5.45 -2.93 18.87
N LEU A 37 -5.39 -1.76 18.21
CA LEU A 37 -6.06 -1.53 16.93
C LEU A 37 -5.53 -2.49 15.87
N GLY A 38 -4.21 -2.67 15.76
CA GLY A 38 -3.60 -3.62 14.83
C GLY A 38 -4.10 -5.05 15.03
N LYS A 39 -4.08 -5.55 16.28
CA LYS A 39 -4.61 -6.89 16.60
C LYS A 39 -6.09 -7.04 16.26
N ASN A 40 -6.90 -6.01 16.54
CA ASN A 40 -8.32 -5.98 16.18
C ASN A 40 -8.50 -5.99 14.65
N MET A 41 -7.64 -5.32 13.89
CA MET A 41 -7.67 -5.32 12.42
C MET A 41 -7.44 -6.72 11.85
N TYR A 42 -6.44 -7.46 12.35
CA TYR A 42 -6.20 -8.85 11.94
C TYR A 42 -7.38 -9.76 12.31
N ALA A 43 -7.94 -9.62 13.51
CA ALA A 43 -9.08 -10.42 13.96
C ALA A 43 -10.33 -10.18 13.10
N ILE A 44 -10.64 -8.91 12.80
CA ILE A 44 -11.75 -8.52 11.92
C ILE A 44 -11.52 -9.03 10.50
N GLY A 45 -10.28 -8.94 9.99
CA GLY A 45 -9.91 -9.40 8.66
C GLY A 45 -10.04 -10.92 8.48
N GLY A 46 -9.77 -11.72 9.51
CA GLY A 46 -9.89 -13.18 9.43
C GLY A 46 -11.35 -13.65 9.54
N ASN A 47 -12.10 -13.16 10.52
CA ASN A 47 -13.52 -13.46 10.65
C ASN A 47 -14.24 -12.38 11.47
N GLN A 48 -15.04 -11.54 10.80
CA GLN A 48 -15.79 -10.46 11.43
C GLN A 48 -16.79 -10.94 12.49
N GLN A 49 -17.45 -12.08 12.26
CA GLN A 49 -18.40 -12.63 13.22
C GLN A 49 -17.69 -13.14 14.47
N ALA A 50 -16.56 -13.84 14.30
CA ALA A 50 -15.72 -14.29 15.40
C ALA A 50 -15.16 -13.12 16.23
N ALA A 51 -14.76 -12.03 15.57
CA ALA A 51 -14.31 -10.82 16.24
C ALA A 51 -15.43 -10.20 17.10
N ARG A 52 -16.66 -10.16 16.59
CA ARG A 52 -17.82 -9.59 17.30
C ARG A 52 -18.19 -10.40 18.54
N VAL A 53 -18.18 -11.74 18.45
CA VAL A 53 -18.45 -12.60 19.62
C VAL A 53 -17.30 -12.57 20.65
N SER A 54 -16.09 -12.22 20.23
CA SER A 54 -14.92 -12.02 21.10
C SER A 54 -14.89 -10.65 21.79
N GLY A 55 -15.98 -9.88 21.74
CA GLY A 55 -16.09 -8.57 22.39
C GLY A 55 -15.42 -7.41 21.63
N ILE A 56 -14.95 -7.63 20.40
CA ILE A 56 -14.38 -6.56 19.57
C ILE A 56 -15.53 -5.77 18.93
N ASN A 57 -15.56 -4.45 19.17
CA ASN A 57 -16.52 -3.58 18.51
C ASN A 57 -16.09 -3.32 17.05
N VAL A 58 -16.53 -4.20 16.15
CA VAL A 58 -16.21 -4.17 14.72
C VAL A 58 -16.57 -2.81 14.10
N GLY A 59 -17.71 -2.23 14.46
CA GLY A 59 -18.17 -0.95 13.92
C GLY A 59 -17.24 0.21 14.26
N LYS A 60 -16.85 0.35 15.54
CA LYS A 60 -15.88 1.40 15.95
C LYS A 60 -14.52 1.19 15.30
N ASN A 61 -14.05 -0.06 15.24
CA ASN A 61 -12.74 -0.36 14.68
C ASN A 61 -12.69 -0.07 13.16
N LEU A 62 -13.76 -0.39 12.41
CA LEU A 62 -13.88 -0.03 10.99
C LEU A 62 -13.80 1.48 10.76
N VAL A 63 -14.48 2.29 11.57
CA VAL A 63 -14.40 3.76 11.47
C VAL A 63 -12.97 4.25 11.65
N TYR A 64 -12.25 3.75 12.66
CA TYR A 64 -10.83 4.11 12.85
C TYR A 64 -9.96 3.68 11.67
N ILE A 65 -10.17 2.48 11.12
CA ILE A 65 -9.40 1.98 9.97
C ILE A 65 -9.58 2.90 8.76
N TYR A 66 -10.83 3.22 8.41
CA TYR A 66 -11.11 4.10 7.28
C TYR A 66 -10.63 5.54 7.50
N ALA A 67 -10.72 6.05 8.73
CA ALA A 67 -10.20 7.38 9.07
C ALA A 67 -8.67 7.45 8.92
N ILE A 68 -7.94 6.45 9.40
CA ILE A 68 -6.49 6.36 9.25
C ILE A 68 -6.11 6.20 7.77
N ALA A 69 -6.80 5.34 7.03
CA ALA A 69 -6.58 5.17 5.59
C ALA A 69 -6.79 6.50 4.84
N GLY A 70 -7.89 7.21 5.11
CA GLY A 70 -8.16 8.52 4.51
C GLY A 70 -7.09 9.56 4.82
N ALA A 71 -6.60 9.62 6.07
CA ALA A 71 -5.50 10.51 6.44
C ALA A 71 -4.21 10.18 5.68
N LEU A 72 -3.89 8.89 5.52
CA LEU A 72 -2.72 8.43 4.76
C LEU A 72 -2.85 8.73 3.26
N TYR A 73 -4.03 8.51 2.67
CA TYR A 73 -4.30 8.83 1.26
C TYR A 73 -4.22 10.34 0.99
N GLY A 74 -4.77 11.16 1.89
CA GLY A 74 -4.66 12.62 1.80
C GLY A 74 -3.20 13.09 1.88
N LEU A 75 -2.43 12.54 2.82
CA LEU A 75 -1.00 12.84 2.93
C LEU A 75 -0.23 12.40 1.67
N ALA A 76 -0.51 11.21 1.13
CA ALA A 76 0.11 10.73 -0.10
C ALA A 76 -0.21 11.64 -1.30
N GLY A 77 -1.44 12.10 -1.44
CA GLY A 77 -1.84 13.04 -2.50
C GLY A 77 -1.13 14.39 -2.40
N VAL A 78 -1.00 14.95 -1.20
CA VAL A 78 -0.26 16.20 -0.96
C VAL A 78 1.23 16.02 -1.31
N LEU A 79 1.83 14.88 -0.95
CA LEU A 79 3.22 14.59 -1.29
C LEU A 79 3.43 14.47 -2.80
N GLU A 80 2.52 13.81 -3.52
CA GLU A 80 2.61 13.66 -4.98
C GLU A 80 2.44 15.01 -5.69
N ALA A 81 1.50 15.85 -5.24
CA ALA A 81 1.35 17.20 -5.76
C ALA A 81 2.60 18.06 -5.49
N ALA A 82 3.19 17.93 -4.29
CA ALA A 82 4.41 18.64 -3.93
C ALA A 82 5.61 18.18 -4.78
N ARG A 83 5.73 16.87 -5.04
CA ARG A 83 6.78 16.27 -5.87
C ARG A 83 6.75 16.79 -7.30
N THR A 84 5.56 16.89 -7.88
CA THR A 84 5.41 17.14 -9.32
C THR A 84 5.20 18.62 -9.65
N GLY A 85 5.09 19.49 -8.64
CA GLY A 85 4.96 20.94 -8.82
C GLY A 85 3.61 21.38 -9.39
N GLY A 86 2.64 20.47 -9.46
CA GLY A 86 1.31 20.70 -10.01
C GLY A 86 0.45 19.44 -9.96
N ALA A 87 -0.85 19.59 -10.19
CA ALA A 87 -1.82 18.50 -10.25
C ALA A 87 -2.50 18.48 -11.61
N THR A 88 -2.19 17.48 -12.43
CA THR A 88 -2.98 17.14 -13.63
C THR A 88 -4.04 16.09 -13.31
N ASN A 89 -5.12 16.05 -14.11
CA ASN A 89 -6.20 15.05 -13.98
C ASN A 89 -5.75 13.59 -14.08
N ASN A 90 -4.55 13.34 -14.60
CA ASN A 90 -4.02 11.98 -14.78
C ASN A 90 -3.29 11.47 -13.52
N TYR A 91 -2.94 12.33 -12.56
CA TYR A 91 -2.36 11.87 -11.29
C TYR A 91 -3.42 11.22 -10.42
N GLY A 92 -3.07 10.08 -9.81
CA GLY A 92 -3.99 9.27 -9.03
C GLY A 92 -4.79 8.26 -9.84
N ASN A 93 -4.78 8.34 -11.19
CA ASN A 93 -5.48 7.37 -12.01
C ASN A 93 -4.83 5.98 -11.83
N MET A 94 -5.63 4.99 -11.43
CA MET A 94 -5.21 3.61 -11.13
C MET A 94 -4.32 3.44 -9.88
N TYR A 95 -4.13 4.47 -9.06
CA TYR A 95 -3.29 4.33 -7.86
C TYR A 95 -3.93 3.41 -6.82
N GLU A 96 -5.26 3.35 -6.76
CA GLU A 96 -5.95 2.41 -5.88
C GLU A 96 -5.68 0.97 -6.33
N LEU A 97 -5.75 0.73 -7.63
CA LEU A 97 -5.53 -0.58 -8.23
C LEU A 97 -4.07 -1.03 -8.05
N ASP A 98 -3.11 -0.12 -8.27
CA ASP A 98 -1.68 -0.34 -8.05
C ASP A 98 -1.38 -0.61 -6.57
N ALA A 99 -2.04 0.10 -5.65
CA ALA A 99 -1.89 -0.13 -4.21
C ALA A 99 -2.39 -1.52 -3.80
N ILE A 100 -3.54 -1.97 -4.32
CA ILE A 100 -4.06 -3.32 -4.07
C ILE A 100 -3.09 -4.36 -4.64
N ALA A 101 -2.61 -4.16 -5.88
CA ALA A 101 -1.64 -5.03 -6.54
C ALA A 101 -0.38 -5.23 -5.68
N ALA A 102 0.22 -4.13 -5.26
CA ALA A 102 1.44 -4.14 -4.45
C ALA A 102 1.22 -4.83 -3.09
N CYS A 103 0.07 -4.63 -2.45
CA CYS A 103 -0.27 -5.32 -1.19
C CYS A 103 -0.37 -6.83 -1.38
N VAL A 104 -1.05 -7.29 -2.45
CA VAL A 104 -1.22 -8.73 -2.74
C VAL A 104 0.12 -9.37 -3.11
N VAL A 105 0.93 -8.71 -3.95
CA VAL A 105 2.29 -9.14 -4.27
C VAL A 105 3.18 -9.21 -3.01
N GLY A 106 2.97 -8.28 -2.07
CA GLY A 106 3.61 -8.27 -0.76
C GLY A 106 3.12 -9.35 0.22
N GLY A 107 2.20 -10.21 -0.20
CA GLY A 107 1.71 -11.35 0.59
C GLY A 107 0.55 -11.02 1.54
N VAL A 108 -0.17 -9.92 1.30
CA VAL A 108 -1.45 -9.64 1.99
C VAL A 108 -2.56 -10.46 1.35
N SER A 109 -3.34 -11.15 2.19
CA SER A 109 -4.46 -11.95 1.74
C SER A 109 -5.61 -11.08 1.25
N THR A 110 -6.15 -11.42 0.07
CA THR A 110 -7.40 -10.83 -0.42
C THR A 110 -8.62 -11.22 0.40
N THR A 111 -8.58 -12.40 1.04
CA THR A 111 -9.62 -12.89 1.95
C THR A 111 -9.50 -12.36 3.39
N GLY A 112 -8.41 -11.65 3.70
CA GLY A 112 -8.20 -10.98 4.99
C GLY A 112 -7.53 -11.82 6.08
N GLY A 113 -7.13 -11.15 7.16
CA GLY A 113 -6.59 -11.78 8.38
C GLY A 113 -5.11 -12.15 8.33
N ILE A 114 -4.45 -12.00 7.18
CA ILE A 114 -3.03 -12.35 6.98
C ILE A 114 -2.35 -11.25 6.16
N GLY A 115 -1.18 -10.81 6.61
CA GLY A 115 -0.35 -9.82 5.94
C GLY A 115 0.69 -9.24 6.90
N THR A 116 1.78 -8.67 6.40
CA THR A 116 2.78 -7.98 7.23
C THR A 116 3.16 -6.67 6.57
N VAL A 117 3.38 -5.62 7.39
CA VAL A 117 3.86 -4.32 6.89
C VAL A 117 5.17 -4.45 6.09
N PRO A 118 6.21 -5.17 6.53
CA PRO A 118 7.42 -5.36 5.72
C PRO A 118 7.16 -6.09 4.40
N GLY A 119 6.22 -7.05 4.37
CA GLY A 119 5.78 -7.68 3.12
C GLY A 119 5.16 -6.69 2.14
N VAL A 120 4.26 -5.83 2.62
CA VAL A 120 3.65 -4.74 1.81
C VAL A 120 4.71 -3.79 1.28
N VAL A 121 5.66 -3.34 2.12
CA VAL A 121 6.74 -2.45 1.68
C VAL A 121 7.56 -3.10 0.56
N THR A 122 7.88 -4.38 0.70
CA THR A 122 8.60 -5.14 -0.33
C THR A 122 7.77 -5.25 -1.62
N GLY A 123 6.47 -5.53 -1.51
CA GLY A 123 5.56 -5.59 -2.64
C GLY A 123 5.44 -4.26 -3.38
N VAL A 124 5.34 -3.14 -2.66
CA VAL A 124 5.36 -1.79 -3.23
C VAL A 124 6.66 -1.53 -3.98
N LEU A 125 7.82 -1.85 -3.40
CA LEU A 125 9.11 -1.68 -4.06
C LEU A 125 9.20 -2.48 -5.36
N ILE A 126 8.81 -3.75 -5.34
CA ILE A 126 8.78 -4.61 -6.54
C ILE A 126 7.86 -4.01 -7.61
N PHE A 127 6.65 -3.64 -7.22
CA PHE A 127 5.65 -3.10 -8.14
C PHE A 127 6.11 -1.75 -8.73
N THR A 128 6.72 -0.89 -7.93
CA THR A 128 7.31 0.39 -8.37
C THR A 128 8.45 0.18 -9.36
N VAL A 129 9.36 -0.76 -9.10
CA VAL A 129 10.47 -1.08 -10.03
C VAL A 129 9.94 -1.59 -11.37
N ILE A 130 8.91 -2.45 -11.38
CA ILE A 130 8.28 -2.91 -12.62
C ILE A 130 7.69 -1.73 -13.40
N ASN A 131 6.94 -0.87 -12.72
CA ASN A 131 6.30 0.30 -13.33
C ASN A 131 7.29 1.26 -13.99
N TYR A 132 8.32 1.67 -13.24
CA TYR A 132 9.34 2.55 -13.78
C TYR A 132 10.23 1.85 -14.80
N GLY A 133 10.54 0.56 -14.59
CA GLY A 133 11.33 -0.24 -15.54
C GLY A 133 10.67 -0.35 -16.92
N LEU A 134 9.37 -0.65 -16.97
CA LEU A 134 8.61 -0.68 -18.23
C LEU A 134 8.58 0.70 -18.91
N THR A 135 8.50 1.77 -18.12
CA THR A 135 8.56 3.14 -18.62
C THR A 135 9.93 3.46 -19.23
N PHE A 136 11.03 3.05 -18.58
CA PHE A 136 12.40 3.27 -19.06
C PHE A 136 12.71 2.51 -20.35
N ILE A 137 12.12 1.33 -20.54
CA ILE A 137 12.25 0.53 -21.77
C ILE A 137 11.42 1.14 -22.92
N GLY A 138 10.67 2.22 -22.67
CA GLY A 138 9.86 2.89 -23.68
C GLY A 138 8.58 2.14 -24.04
N VAL A 139 8.10 1.26 -23.17
CA VAL A 139 6.84 0.54 -23.38
C VAL A 139 5.69 1.54 -23.35
N SER A 140 4.85 1.51 -24.38
CA SER A 140 3.68 2.38 -24.51
C SER A 140 2.76 2.28 -23.27
N PRO A 141 2.15 3.38 -22.79
CA PRO A 141 1.26 3.38 -21.63
C PRO A 141 0.10 2.38 -21.73
N TYR A 142 -0.40 2.13 -22.94
CA TYR A 142 -1.46 1.13 -23.18
C TYR A 142 -0.99 -0.29 -22.82
N TRP A 143 0.25 -0.64 -23.20
CA TRP A 143 0.85 -1.92 -22.86
C TRP A 143 1.17 -2.01 -21.37
N GLN A 144 1.61 -0.92 -20.75
CA GLN A 144 1.81 -0.89 -19.30
C GLN A 144 0.51 -1.19 -18.55
N LEU A 145 -0.63 -0.63 -18.99
CA LEU A 145 -1.93 -0.90 -18.38
C LEU A 145 -2.32 -2.38 -18.47
N ILE A 146 -2.10 -3.01 -19.63
CA ILE A 146 -2.35 -4.44 -19.84
C ILE A 146 -1.47 -5.29 -18.92
N ILE A 147 -0.18 -4.94 -18.81
CA ILE A 147 0.78 -5.64 -17.95
C ILE A 147 0.42 -5.48 -16.47
N LYS A 148 0.05 -4.28 -16.02
CA LYS A 148 -0.42 -4.06 -14.64
C LYS A 148 -1.65 -4.90 -14.34
N GLY A 149 -2.65 -4.88 -15.22
CA GLY A 149 -3.87 -5.67 -15.08
C GLY A 149 -3.58 -7.17 -15.01
N SER A 150 -2.68 -7.68 -15.86
CA SER A 150 -2.31 -9.10 -15.84
C SER A 150 -1.53 -9.49 -14.59
N ILE A 151 -0.64 -8.63 -14.07
CA ILE A 151 0.05 -8.84 -12.79
C ILE A 151 -0.98 -8.96 -11.65
N ILE A 152 -2.00 -8.11 -11.64
CA ILE A 152 -3.03 -8.14 -10.59
C ILE A 152 -3.85 -9.41 -10.65
N VAL A 153 -4.34 -9.76 -11.84
CA VAL A 153 -5.11 -10.99 -12.04
C VAL A 153 -4.28 -12.20 -11.64
N ALA A 154 -3.01 -12.25 -12.04
CA ALA A 154 -2.09 -13.31 -11.65
C ALA A 154 -1.90 -13.34 -10.13
N ALA A 155 -1.57 -12.22 -9.50
CA ALA A 155 -1.31 -12.13 -8.06
C ALA A 155 -2.52 -12.60 -7.24
N VAL A 156 -3.73 -12.14 -7.59
CA VAL A 156 -4.98 -12.54 -6.95
C VAL A 156 -5.30 -14.02 -7.23
N ALA A 157 -5.11 -14.49 -8.46
CA ALA A 157 -5.33 -15.89 -8.80
C ALA A 157 -4.40 -16.83 -8.01
N PHE A 158 -3.13 -16.46 -7.85
CA PHE A 158 -2.18 -17.20 -7.02
C PHE A 158 -2.55 -17.16 -5.53
N ASP A 159 -2.98 -15.99 -5.03
CA ASP A 159 -3.49 -15.84 -3.67
C ASP A 159 -4.68 -16.78 -3.44
N MET A 160 -5.72 -16.69 -4.27
CA MET A 160 -6.92 -17.53 -4.18
C MET A 160 -6.61 -19.02 -4.30
N ARG A 161 -5.72 -19.45 -5.21
CA ARG A 161 -5.32 -20.87 -5.33
C ARG A 161 -4.64 -21.37 -4.06
N LYS A 162 -3.79 -20.56 -3.44
CA LYS A 162 -3.11 -20.91 -2.19
C LYS A 162 -4.11 -21.08 -1.03
N TYR A 163 -5.20 -20.32 -1.00
CA TYR A 163 -6.27 -20.47 -0.01
C TYR A 163 -7.21 -21.63 -0.33
N ALA A 164 -7.55 -21.86 -1.60
CA ALA A 164 -8.39 -22.98 -2.04
C ALA A 164 -7.71 -24.34 -1.81
N ALA A 165 -6.39 -24.43 -1.95
CA ALA A 165 -5.63 -25.65 -1.70
C ALA A 165 -5.47 -26.01 -0.21
N LYS A 166 -5.87 -25.11 0.70
CA LYS A 166 -5.77 -25.30 2.15
C LYS A 166 -7.09 -25.72 2.81
N LYS A 167 -8.15 -25.88 2.02
CA LYS A 167 -9.48 -26.33 2.45
C LYS A 167 -9.72 -27.75 1.95
#